data_AF-M1XU40-F1
#
_entry.id   AF-M1XU40-F1
#
_cell.length_a   1.000
_cell.length_b   1.000
_cell.length_c   1.000
_cell.angle_alpha   90.00
_cell.angle_beta   90.00
_cell.angle_gamma   90.00
#
_symmetry.space_group_name_H-M   'P 1'
#
loop_
_entity.id
_entity.type
_entity.pdbx_description
1 polymer ?
#
loop_
_entity_poly.entity_id
_entity_poly.type
_entity_poly.pdbx_seq_one_letter_code
_entity_poly.pdbx_strand_id
1 'polypeptide(L)'
;MSNSSYPVPFDTWAETSSRVLNTFLEANRAANKAAFSAFGSKAIQPTAQNGSSEPAVALKSEEQRLEAGADLGGWETERLIEGELSVGDSVNFTKTISKDDIKRFAAASGDTNPIHLDDEFASDTRFNGRIAHGILVSGLISAALARLPGSVVYLSQDLEFRAPVRIGDEVTATVEIVEDLGGDQYRIQTTVVKGEDAVIEGEAVVLIDEPPADD
;
A
#
# COMPACT_ATOMS: atom_id res chain seq x y z
N MET A 1 20.87 47.96 15.25
CA MET A 1 20.39 46.62 15.67
C MET A 1 18.98 46.46 15.15
N SER A 2 18.81 45.90 13.95
CA SER A 2 17.50 45.67 13.35
C SER A 2 17.16 44.18 13.44
N ASN A 3 16.12 43.86 14.22
CA ASN A 3 15.54 42.53 14.27
C ASN A 3 14.60 42.40 13.06
N SER A 4 15.01 41.64 12.04
CA SER A 4 14.13 41.25 10.93
C SER A 4 13.70 39.81 11.17
N SER A 5 12.49 39.63 11.70
CA SER A 5 11.83 38.32 11.76
C SER A 5 11.25 38.03 10.37
N TYR A 6 11.82 37.06 9.68
CA TYR A 6 11.24 36.53 8.44
C TYR A 6 10.09 35.55 8.77
N PRO A 7 9.01 35.52 7.98
CA PRO A 7 7.94 34.55 8.16
C PRO A 7 8.39 33.17 7.63
N VAL A 8 8.10 32.13 8.41
CA VAL A 8 8.49 30.73 8.13
C VAL A 8 7.58 30.18 7.00
N PRO A 9 8.12 29.77 5.83
CA PRO A 9 7.31 29.29 4.70
C PRO A 9 6.67 27.90 4.89
N PHE A 10 7.07 27.15 5.92
CA PHE A 10 6.68 25.74 6.11
C PHE A 10 5.27 25.58 6.69
N ASP A 11 4.85 26.45 7.61
CA ASP A 11 3.54 26.34 8.27
C ASP A 11 2.38 26.61 7.29
N THR A 12 2.59 27.52 6.33
CA THR A 12 1.59 27.83 5.30
C THR A 12 1.44 26.70 4.28
N TRP A 13 2.47 25.89 4.07
CA TRP A 13 2.44 24.76 3.16
C TRP A 13 1.70 23.56 3.78
N ALA A 14 1.91 23.29 5.07
CA ALA A 14 1.20 22.25 5.82
C ALA A 14 -0.30 22.57 6.01
N GLU A 15 -0.66 23.84 6.24
CA GLU A 15 -2.06 24.26 6.32
C GLU A 15 -2.78 24.23 4.97
N THR A 16 -2.06 24.49 3.87
CA THR A 16 -2.63 24.44 2.53
C THR A 16 -2.75 23.00 2.04
N SER A 17 -1.77 22.13 2.33
CA SER A 17 -1.83 20.71 1.98
C SER A 17 -2.98 20.02 2.71
N SER A 18 -3.14 20.21 4.02
CA SER A 18 -4.23 19.62 4.81
C SER A 18 -5.62 20.04 4.33
N ARG A 19 -5.83 21.31 3.95
CA ARG A 19 -7.13 21.77 3.41
C ARG A 19 -7.43 21.20 2.03
N VAL A 20 -6.42 21.10 1.16
CA VAL A 20 -6.56 20.49 -0.16
C VAL A 20 -6.81 18.99 -0.01
N LEU A 21 -6.10 18.30 0.88
CA LEU A 21 -6.29 16.86 1.17
C LEU A 21 -7.69 16.57 1.69
N ASN A 22 -8.19 17.34 2.66
CA ASN A 22 -9.54 17.17 3.19
C ASN A 22 -10.60 17.36 2.10
N THR A 23 -10.41 18.32 1.20
CA THR A 23 -11.32 18.56 0.07
C THR A 23 -11.29 17.40 -0.95
N PHE A 24 -10.10 16.82 -1.21
CA PHE A 24 -9.97 15.64 -2.07
C PHE A 24 -10.55 14.39 -1.43
N LEU A 25 -10.40 14.21 -0.12
CA LEU A 25 -10.97 13.08 0.63
C LEU A 25 -12.50 13.14 0.63
N GLU A 26 -13.10 14.31 0.84
CA GLU A 26 -14.56 14.49 0.74
C GLU A 26 -15.08 14.24 -0.69
N ALA A 27 -14.35 14.71 -1.70
CA ALA A 27 -14.68 14.47 -3.11
C ALA A 27 -14.56 12.97 -3.47
N ASN A 28 -13.52 12.28 -3.01
CA ASN A 28 -13.35 10.84 -3.18
C ASN A 28 -14.42 10.05 -2.42
N ARG A 29 -14.83 10.48 -1.22
CA ARG A 29 -15.94 9.86 -0.46
C ARG A 29 -17.24 9.91 -1.23
N ALA A 30 -17.59 11.06 -1.80
CA ALA A 30 -18.80 11.22 -2.61
C ALA A 30 -18.74 10.42 -3.92
N ALA A 31 -17.58 10.42 -4.59
CA ALA A 31 -17.36 9.69 -5.84
C ALA A 31 -17.40 8.17 -5.63
N ASN A 32 -16.73 7.64 -4.60
CA ASN A 32 -16.73 6.21 -4.27
C ASN A 32 -18.13 5.74 -3.87
N LYS A 33 -18.86 6.50 -3.05
CA LYS A 33 -20.26 6.18 -2.71
C LYS A 33 -21.17 6.09 -3.94
N ALA A 34 -21.01 7.01 -4.89
CA ALA A 34 -21.79 7.01 -6.13
C ALA A 34 -21.39 5.87 -7.08
N ALA A 35 -20.09 5.61 -7.27
CA ALA A 35 -19.59 4.59 -8.18
C ALA A 35 -20.01 3.17 -7.75
N PHE A 36 -19.90 2.83 -6.47
CA PHE A 36 -20.23 1.48 -6.00
C PHE A 36 -21.73 1.20 -5.93
N SER A 37 -22.56 2.22 -5.71
CA SER A 37 -24.03 2.09 -5.87
C SER A 37 -24.43 1.64 -7.29
N ALA A 38 -23.58 1.90 -8.29
CA ALA A 38 -23.80 1.48 -9.67
C ALA A 38 -23.25 0.07 -10.00
N PHE A 39 -22.31 -0.47 -9.20
CA PHE A 39 -21.77 -1.82 -9.39
C PHE A 39 -22.70 -2.93 -8.86
N GLY A 40 -23.68 -2.59 -8.02
CA GLY A 40 -24.63 -3.53 -7.41
C GLY A 40 -25.70 -4.15 -8.33
N SER A 41 -25.63 -3.98 -9.66
CA SER A 41 -26.59 -4.62 -10.56
C SER A 41 -26.07 -4.80 -11.99
N LYS A 42 -25.28 -5.85 -12.25
CA LYS A 42 -25.33 -6.63 -13.51
C LYS A 42 -24.33 -7.78 -13.46
N ALA A 43 -24.86 -9.00 -13.44
CA ALA A 43 -24.10 -10.20 -13.74
C ALA A 43 -23.58 -10.13 -15.19
N ILE A 44 -22.26 -10.20 -15.37
CA ILE A 44 -21.60 -10.27 -16.68
C ILE A 44 -21.39 -11.75 -17.00
N GLN A 45 -22.11 -12.27 -18.00
CA GLN A 45 -21.81 -13.56 -18.61
C GLN A 45 -20.64 -13.42 -19.61
N PRO A 46 -19.67 -14.36 -19.66
CA PRO A 46 -18.57 -14.27 -20.60
C PRO A 46 -19.00 -14.80 -21.98
N THR A 47 -18.77 -14.00 -23.03
CA THR A 47 -18.84 -14.43 -24.43
C THR A 47 -17.47 -14.89 -24.92
N ALA A 48 -17.42 -16.09 -25.49
CA ALA A 48 -16.22 -16.69 -26.05
C ALA A 48 -15.92 -16.16 -27.46
N GLN A 49 -14.65 -15.85 -27.75
CA GLN A 49 -14.12 -15.84 -29.12
C GLN A 49 -12.72 -16.46 -29.20
N ASN A 50 -12.58 -17.35 -30.18
CA ASN A 50 -11.39 -18.10 -30.58
C ASN A 50 -10.45 -17.23 -31.44
N GLY A 51 -9.13 -17.41 -31.26
CA GLY A 51 -8.12 -16.84 -32.17
C GLY A 51 -6.69 -17.36 -31.91
N SER A 52 -6.28 -18.32 -32.75
CA SER A 52 -4.94 -18.78 -33.16
C SER A 52 -3.68 -18.59 -32.29
N SER A 53 -3.01 -19.72 -32.08
CA SER A 53 -1.77 -20.00 -31.34
C SER A 53 -0.47 -19.63 -32.06
N GLU A 54 0.46 -19.00 -31.33
CA GLU A 54 1.92 -19.12 -31.53
C GLU A 54 2.54 -19.73 -30.26
N PRO A 55 3.63 -20.53 -30.35
CA PRO A 55 4.12 -21.28 -29.21
C PRO A 55 4.95 -20.38 -28.29
N ALA A 56 4.38 -20.03 -27.13
CA ALA A 56 5.16 -19.48 -26.03
C ALA A 56 6.21 -20.51 -25.60
N VAL A 57 7.48 -20.13 -25.69
CA VAL A 57 8.59 -20.89 -25.11
C VAL A 57 8.33 -20.99 -23.62
N ALA A 58 7.98 -22.20 -23.17
CA ALA A 58 7.62 -22.48 -21.79
C ALA A 58 8.83 -22.24 -20.88
N LEU A 59 8.82 -21.12 -20.16
CA LEU A 59 9.63 -20.94 -18.97
C LEU A 59 9.07 -21.86 -17.88
N LYS A 60 9.65 -23.06 -17.77
CA LYS A 60 9.42 -23.93 -16.62
C LYS A 60 10.30 -23.46 -15.46
N SER A 61 9.79 -22.53 -14.68
CA SER A 61 10.03 -22.53 -13.24
C SER A 61 8.70 -22.85 -12.61
N GLU A 62 8.61 -23.94 -11.86
CA GLU A 62 7.53 -24.08 -10.89
C GLU A 62 7.72 -22.94 -9.88
N GLU A 63 7.05 -21.81 -10.13
CA GLU A 63 6.84 -20.81 -9.09
C GLU A 63 6.16 -21.55 -7.95
N GLN A 64 6.84 -21.60 -6.80
CA GLN A 64 6.26 -22.10 -5.56
C GLN A 64 4.93 -21.39 -5.38
N ARG A 65 3.83 -22.13 -5.55
CA ARG A 65 2.47 -21.57 -5.41
C ARG A 65 2.37 -21.06 -3.98
N LEU A 66 2.13 -19.76 -3.83
CA LEU A 66 1.82 -19.18 -2.54
C LEU A 66 0.44 -19.68 -2.12
N GLU A 67 0.36 -20.32 -0.96
CA GLU A 67 -0.92 -20.72 -0.38
C GLU A 67 -1.66 -19.47 0.12
N ALA A 68 -2.98 -19.45 -0.06
CA ALA A 68 -3.80 -18.33 0.37
C ALA A 68 -3.71 -18.16 1.90
N GLY A 69 -3.38 -16.94 2.35
CA GLY A 69 -3.25 -16.62 3.77
C GLY A 69 -2.00 -17.15 4.48
N ALA A 70 -1.06 -17.78 3.76
CA ALA A 70 0.18 -18.27 4.35
C ALA A 70 1.24 -17.16 4.46
N ASP A 71 1.82 -17.02 5.65
CA ASP A 71 3.00 -16.19 5.88
C ASP A 71 4.26 -16.91 5.38
N LEU A 72 5.07 -16.21 4.60
CA LEU A 72 6.39 -16.72 4.23
C LEU A 72 7.39 -16.50 5.37
N GLY A 73 8.45 -17.30 5.39
CA GLY A 73 9.53 -17.15 6.37
C GLY A 73 10.14 -15.74 6.33
N GLY A 74 10.40 -15.17 7.52
CA GLY A 74 10.96 -13.83 7.68
C GLY A 74 9.92 -12.70 7.65
N TRP A 75 8.64 -13.02 7.70
CA TRP A 75 7.57 -12.07 7.96
C TRP A 75 7.16 -12.15 9.42
N GLU A 76 6.85 -10.99 10.00
CA GLU A 76 6.28 -10.90 11.35
C GLU A 76 4.95 -10.16 11.28
N THR A 77 3.98 -10.65 12.03
CA THR A 77 2.64 -10.07 12.10
C THR A 77 2.23 -9.93 13.55
N GLU A 78 1.73 -8.76 13.91
CA GLU A 78 1.09 -8.51 15.20
C GLU A 78 -0.30 -7.94 14.95
N ARG A 79 -1.31 -8.45 15.66
CA ARG A 79 -2.69 -7.99 15.56
C ARG A 79 -3.17 -7.52 16.92
N LEU A 80 -3.68 -6.30 16.97
CA LEU A 80 -4.28 -5.68 18.14
C LEU A 80 -5.76 -5.46 17.79
N ILE A 81 -6.54 -6.53 17.88
CA ILE A 81 -7.97 -6.57 17.52
C ILE A 81 -8.72 -7.33 18.61
N GLU A 82 -9.74 -6.71 19.20
CA GLU A 82 -10.55 -7.32 20.26
C GLU A 82 -12.00 -7.54 19.81
N GLY A 83 -12.33 -8.76 19.40
CA GLY A 83 -13.72 -9.11 19.03
C GLY A 83 -14.11 -8.61 17.64
N GLU A 84 -15.19 -7.83 17.57
CA GLU A 84 -15.66 -7.20 16.32
C GLU A 84 -14.80 -5.99 15.99
N LEU A 85 -14.59 -5.72 14.69
CA LEU A 85 -13.75 -4.60 14.24
C LEU A 85 -14.28 -3.26 14.75
N SER A 86 -13.38 -2.45 15.29
CA SER A 86 -13.69 -1.16 15.88
C SER A 86 -12.54 -0.16 15.72
N VAL A 87 -12.83 1.12 15.97
CA VAL A 87 -11.81 2.18 15.96
C VAL A 87 -10.76 1.91 17.03
N GLY A 88 -9.48 2.00 16.64
CA GLY A 88 -8.30 1.68 17.45
C GLY A 88 -7.72 0.29 17.16
N ASP A 89 -8.46 -0.58 16.47
CA ASP A 89 -7.91 -1.86 16.04
C ASP A 89 -6.79 -1.66 15.02
N SER A 90 -5.71 -2.42 15.18
CA SER A 90 -4.54 -2.28 14.33
C SER A 90 -3.83 -3.59 14.01
N VAL A 91 -3.10 -3.57 12.89
CA VAL A 91 -2.23 -4.66 12.47
C VAL A 91 -0.87 -4.12 12.06
N ASN A 92 0.18 -4.76 12.57
CA ASN A 92 1.55 -4.56 12.14
C ASN A 92 2.00 -5.72 11.25
N PHE A 93 2.65 -5.40 10.14
CA PHE A 93 3.31 -6.36 9.27
C PHE A 93 4.74 -5.93 9.00
N THR A 94 5.70 -6.77 9.37
CA THR A 94 7.14 -6.52 9.22
C THR A 94 7.75 -7.47 8.20
N LYS A 95 8.62 -6.92 7.34
CA LYS A 95 9.41 -7.69 6.37
C LYS A 95 10.72 -6.97 6.03
N THR A 96 11.78 -7.74 5.80
CA THR A 96 13.01 -7.25 5.16
C THR A 96 12.86 -7.11 3.64
N ILE A 97 13.17 -5.94 3.08
CA ILE A 97 13.15 -5.72 1.62
C ILE A 97 14.37 -6.37 0.97
N SER A 98 14.13 -7.40 0.16
CA SER A 98 15.19 -8.14 -0.51
C SER A 98 15.50 -7.59 -1.91
N LYS A 99 16.67 -7.97 -2.44
CA LYS A 99 17.02 -7.71 -3.85
C LYS A 99 16.02 -8.37 -4.81
N ASP A 100 15.48 -9.53 -4.43
CA ASP A 100 14.53 -10.27 -5.27
C ASP A 100 13.15 -9.62 -5.26
N ASP A 101 12.73 -8.98 -4.16
CA ASP A 101 11.51 -8.18 -4.14
C ASP A 101 11.57 -7.06 -5.17
N ILE A 102 12.68 -6.31 -5.21
CA ILE A 102 12.90 -5.22 -6.18
C ILE A 102 12.86 -5.75 -7.61
N LYS A 103 13.55 -6.86 -7.89
CA LYS A 103 13.55 -7.46 -9.24
C LYS A 103 12.17 -7.94 -9.66
N ARG A 104 11.47 -8.66 -8.79
CA ARG A 104 10.12 -9.19 -9.07
C ARG A 104 9.13 -8.04 -9.25
N PHE A 105 9.23 -7.01 -8.42
CA PHE A 105 8.39 -5.83 -8.55
C PHE A 105 8.67 -5.06 -9.85
N ALA A 106 9.93 -4.85 -10.22
CA ALA A 106 10.28 -4.23 -11.50
C ALA A 106 9.70 -5.01 -12.69
N ALA A 107 9.76 -6.34 -12.66
CA ALA A 107 9.17 -7.18 -13.68
C ALA A 107 7.63 -7.11 -13.70
N ALA A 108 6.98 -7.11 -12.53
CA ALA A 108 5.53 -7.07 -12.41
C ALA A 108 4.92 -5.70 -12.72
N SER A 109 5.56 -4.63 -12.29
CA SER A 109 5.09 -3.24 -12.46
C SER A 109 5.53 -2.62 -13.78
N GLY A 110 6.60 -3.13 -14.40
CA GLY A 110 7.27 -2.50 -15.55
C GLY A 110 8.18 -1.32 -15.16
N ASP A 111 8.26 -0.94 -13.88
CA ASP A 111 9.16 0.11 -13.42
C ASP A 111 10.60 -0.40 -13.35
N THR A 112 11.33 -0.14 -14.44
CA THR A 112 12.73 -0.51 -14.63
C THR A 112 13.69 0.67 -14.44
N ASN A 113 13.28 1.70 -13.69
CA ASN A 113 14.14 2.86 -13.41
C ASN A 113 15.50 2.40 -12.84
N PRO A 114 16.64 2.82 -13.44
CA PRO A 114 17.97 2.34 -13.04
C PRO A 114 18.31 2.64 -11.59
N ILE A 115 17.68 3.64 -10.96
CA ILE A 115 17.86 3.93 -9.53
C ILE A 115 17.55 2.74 -8.61
N HIS A 116 16.71 1.81 -9.06
CA HIS A 116 16.32 0.61 -8.33
C HIS A 116 17.15 -0.63 -8.72
N LEU A 117 17.79 -0.63 -9.88
CA LEU A 117 18.31 -1.85 -10.50
C LEU A 117 19.82 -1.83 -10.74
N ASP A 118 20.41 -0.65 -10.95
CA ASP A 118 21.81 -0.47 -11.34
C ASP A 118 22.60 0.17 -10.19
N ASP A 119 23.64 -0.53 -9.74
CA ASP A 119 24.49 -0.07 -8.63
C ASP A 119 25.41 1.11 -9.04
N GLU A 120 25.90 1.13 -10.28
CA GLU A 120 26.77 2.20 -10.79
C GLU A 120 25.98 3.48 -10.94
N PHE A 121 24.85 3.41 -11.65
CA PHE A 121 23.95 4.56 -11.81
C PHE A 121 23.50 5.10 -10.45
N ALA A 122 23.06 4.23 -9.54
CA ALA A 122 22.52 4.67 -8.26
C ALA A 122 23.58 5.26 -7.33
N SER A 123 24.85 4.81 -7.43
CA SER A 123 25.98 5.36 -6.68
C SER A 123 26.25 6.83 -7.03
N ASP A 124 26.01 7.23 -8.28
CA ASP A 124 26.18 8.62 -8.75
C ASP A 124 24.99 9.54 -8.38
N THR A 125 23.91 9.00 -7.82
CA THR A 125 22.77 9.80 -7.37
C THR A 125 22.97 10.33 -5.95
N ARG A 126 22.10 11.26 -5.52
CA ARG A 126 22.05 11.75 -4.13
C ARG A 126 21.83 10.64 -3.07
N PHE A 127 21.42 9.45 -3.47
CA PHE A 127 21.16 8.33 -2.57
C PHE A 127 22.38 7.45 -2.31
N ASN A 128 23.44 7.61 -3.11
CA ASN A 128 24.72 6.90 -3.01
C ASN A 128 24.54 5.38 -2.92
N GLY A 129 23.75 4.83 -3.83
CA GLY A 129 23.37 3.42 -3.89
C GLY A 129 21.89 3.22 -4.18
N ARG A 130 21.52 1.97 -4.52
CA ARG A 130 20.14 1.63 -4.90
C ARG A 130 19.16 1.81 -3.74
N ILE A 131 17.95 2.23 -4.10
CA ILE A 131 16.80 2.33 -3.20
C ILE A 131 15.69 1.44 -3.75
N ALA A 132 14.82 0.94 -2.89
CA ALA A 132 13.62 0.21 -3.30
C ALA A 132 12.59 1.13 -3.97
N HIS A 133 11.70 0.57 -4.79
CA HIS A 133 10.55 1.29 -5.29
C HIS A 133 9.65 1.69 -4.13
N GLY A 134 9.23 2.96 -4.07
CA GLY A 134 8.29 3.41 -3.03
C GLY A 134 6.99 2.60 -3.04
N ILE A 135 6.47 2.27 -4.23
CA ILE A 135 5.23 1.49 -4.38
C ILE A 135 5.40 0.03 -3.95
N LEU A 136 6.59 -0.55 -4.12
CA LEU A 136 6.90 -1.87 -3.55
C LEU A 136 6.78 -1.84 -2.03
N VAL A 137 7.36 -0.80 -1.40
CA VAL A 137 7.32 -0.64 0.06
C VAL A 137 5.89 -0.36 0.54
N SER A 138 5.12 0.47 -0.16
CA SER A 138 3.71 0.69 0.20
C SER A 138 2.86 -0.58 0.06
N GLY A 139 3.29 -1.56 -0.73
CA GLY A 139 2.65 -2.88 -0.81
C GLY A 139 2.56 -3.61 0.54
N LEU A 140 3.43 -3.28 1.51
CA LEU A 140 3.35 -3.84 2.86
C LEU A 140 2.10 -3.37 3.62
N ILE A 141 1.55 -2.19 3.28
CA ILE A 141 0.26 -1.72 3.81
C ILE A 141 -0.84 -2.69 3.38
N SER A 142 -0.82 -3.13 2.12
CA SER A 142 -1.78 -4.13 1.62
C SER A 142 -1.61 -5.47 2.32
N ALA A 143 -0.38 -5.87 2.64
CA ALA A 143 -0.13 -7.07 3.43
C ALA A 143 -0.69 -6.94 4.85
N ALA A 144 -0.51 -5.80 5.51
CA ALA A 144 -1.08 -5.54 6.84
C ALA A 144 -2.62 -5.55 6.82
N LEU A 145 -3.24 -4.88 5.85
CA LEU A 145 -4.70 -4.88 5.67
C LEU A 145 -5.27 -6.28 5.43
N ALA A 146 -4.59 -7.11 4.64
CA ALA A 146 -5.04 -8.48 4.35
C ALA A 146 -5.09 -9.41 5.59
N ARG A 147 -4.62 -8.92 6.75
CA ARG A 147 -4.63 -9.62 8.03
C ARG A 147 -5.69 -9.08 9.00
N LEU A 148 -6.42 -8.01 8.62
CA LEU A 148 -7.69 -7.68 9.26
C LEU A 148 -8.68 -8.83 9.01
N PRO A 149 -9.61 -9.09 9.93
CA PRO A 149 -10.65 -10.09 9.72
C PRO A 149 -11.58 -9.64 8.58
N GLY A 150 -12.09 -10.59 7.81
CA GLY A 150 -12.97 -10.34 6.67
C GLY A 150 -12.25 -10.20 5.33
N SER A 151 -13.02 -9.87 4.30
CA SER A 151 -12.52 -9.65 2.94
C SER A 151 -12.29 -8.16 2.74
N VAL A 152 -11.02 -7.75 2.74
CA VAL A 152 -10.66 -6.33 2.62
C VAL A 152 -10.53 -5.90 1.15
N VAL A 153 -11.26 -4.84 0.79
CA VAL A 153 -11.22 -4.21 -0.53
C VAL A 153 -10.74 -2.76 -0.40
N TYR A 154 -9.66 -2.43 -1.10
CA TYR A 154 -9.17 -1.05 -1.20
C TYR A 154 -10.14 -0.17 -1.99
N LEU A 155 -10.59 0.94 -1.40
CA LEU A 155 -11.38 1.97 -2.09
C LEU A 155 -10.55 3.19 -2.45
N SER A 156 -9.61 3.59 -1.59
CA SER A 156 -8.63 4.63 -1.87
C SER A 156 -7.39 4.48 -0.99
N GLN A 157 -6.27 5.02 -1.46
CA GLN A 157 -5.02 5.12 -0.73
C GLN A 157 -4.35 6.45 -1.07
N ASP A 158 -3.98 7.22 -0.06
CA ASP A 158 -3.07 8.35 -0.14
C ASP A 158 -1.71 7.97 0.46
N LEU A 159 -0.61 8.52 -0.09
CA LEU A 159 0.76 8.18 0.30
C LEU A 159 1.69 9.39 0.23
N GLU A 160 2.41 9.63 1.32
CA GLU A 160 3.53 10.55 1.40
C GLU A 160 4.84 9.78 1.65
N PHE A 161 5.78 9.87 0.71
CA PHE A 161 7.09 9.22 0.82
C PHE A 161 8.09 10.12 1.52
N ARG A 162 8.47 9.76 2.75
CA ARG A 162 9.30 10.57 3.65
C ARG A 162 10.79 10.30 3.49
N ALA A 163 11.16 9.03 3.32
CA ALA A 163 12.56 8.61 3.27
C ALA A 163 12.76 7.35 2.41
N PRO A 164 13.95 7.14 1.83
CA PRO A 164 14.23 5.96 1.02
C PRO A 164 14.43 4.71 1.88
N VAL A 165 13.96 3.58 1.35
CA VAL A 165 14.23 2.23 1.86
C VAL A 165 15.27 1.57 0.96
N ARG A 166 16.18 0.81 1.55
CA ARG A 166 17.27 0.11 0.85
C ARG A 166 17.10 -1.41 0.93
N ILE A 167 17.84 -2.10 0.08
CA ILE A 167 17.95 -3.56 0.15
C ILE A 167 18.52 -3.95 1.51
N GLY A 168 17.87 -4.89 2.19
CA GLY A 168 18.24 -5.36 3.51
C GLY A 168 17.64 -4.54 4.66
N ASP A 169 16.96 -3.43 4.38
CA ASP A 169 16.20 -2.72 5.40
C ASP A 169 14.99 -3.56 5.82
N GLU A 170 14.80 -3.71 7.13
CA GLU A 170 13.57 -4.20 7.73
C GLU A 170 12.59 -3.05 7.92
N VAL A 171 11.36 -3.25 7.47
CA VAL A 171 10.31 -2.23 7.52
C VAL A 171 9.02 -2.83 8.06
N THR A 172 8.29 -2.03 8.83
CA THR A 172 7.02 -2.40 9.44
C THR A 172 5.94 -1.48 8.91
N ALA A 173 4.90 -2.06 8.30
CA ALA A 173 3.68 -1.36 7.99
C ALA A 173 2.66 -1.54 9.12
N THR A 174 2.11 -0.43 9.59
CA THR A 174 1.03 -0.37 10.57
C THR A 174 -0.22 0.17 9.89
N VAL A 175 -1.33 -0.51 10.11
CA VAL A 175 -2.66 -0.08 9.67
C VAL A 175 -3.56 -0.02 10.89
N GLU A 176 -4.21 1.11 11.11
CA GLU A 176 -5.07 1.35 12.28
C GLU A 176 -6.41 1.91 11.83
N ILE A 177 -7.51 1.34 12.31
CA ILE A 177 -8.86 1.87 12.07
C ILE A 177 -9.03 3.16 12.88
N VAL A 178 -9.18 4.29 12.19
CA VAL A 178 -9.34 5.61 12.84
C VAL A 178 -10.76 6.17 12.73
N GLU A 179 -11.58 5.64 11.81
CA GLU A 179 -12.99 6.04 11.66
C GLU A 179 -13.82 4.89 11.07
N ASP A 180 -15.01 4.64 11.63
CA ASP A 180 -16.07 3.88 10.98
C ASP A 180 -16.92 4.83 10.14
N LEU A 181 -16.92 4.62 8.82
CA LEU A 181 -17.62 5.45 7.84
C LEU A 181 -19.05 4.96 7.56
N GLY A 182 -19.44 3.83 8.13
CA GLY A 182 -20.69 3.11 7.94
C GLY A 182 -20.75 2.32 6.63
N GLY A 183 -21.59 1.27 6.61
CA GLY A 183 -21.72 0.39 5.45
C GLY A 183 -20.44 -0.39 5.18
N ASP A 184 -19.85 -0.93 6.24
CA ASP A 184 -18.64 -1.76 6.24
C ASP A 184 -17.37 -1.05 5.72
N GLN A 185 -17.42 0.28 5.66
CA GLN A 185 -16.30 1.11 5.24
C GLN A 185 -15.57 1.72 6.43
N TYR A 186 -14.25 1.66 6.38
CA TYR A 186 -13.37 2.15 7.43
C TYR A 186 -12.30 3.08 6.85
N ARG A 187 -12.01 4.14 7.59
CA ARG A 187 -10.81 4.98 7.37
C ARG A 187 -9.67 4.39 8.17
N ILE A 188 -8.54 4.19 7.49
CA ILE A 188 -7.37 3.53 8.04
C ILE A 188 -6.19 4.50 8.00
N GLN A 189 -5.59 4.81 9.14
CA GLN A 189 -4.29 5.44 9.15
C GLN A 189 -3.23 4.40 8.76
N THR A 190 -2.37 4.75 7.80
CA THR A 190 -1.34 3.84 7.29
C THR A 190 0.03 4.45 7.49
N THR A 191 0.94 3.71 8.13
CA THR A 191 2.32 4.14 8.33
C THR A 191 3.25 3.00 7.97
N VAL A 192 4.38 3.31 7.33
CA VAL A 192 5.49 2.36 7.18
C VAL A 192 6.72 2.99 7.82
N VAL A 193 7.34 2.25 8.74
CA VAL A 193 8.54 2.69 9.46
C VAL A 193 9.73 1.80 9.14
N LYS A 194 10.93 2.36 9.26
CA LYS A 194 12.20 1.64 9.34
C LYS A 194 12.84 1.98 10.69
N GLY A 195 12.82 1.03 11.62
CA GLY A 195 13.12 1.35 13.02
C GLY A 195 12.11 2.37 13.55
N GLU A 196 12.59 3.52 14.01
CA GLU A 196 11.73 4.62 14.52
C GLU A 196 11.40 5.66 13.44
N ASP A 197 12.00 5.57 12.25
CA ASP A 197 11.83 6.58 11.20
C ASP A 197 10.63 6.23 10.30
N ALA A 198 9.66 7.13 10.21
CA ALA A 198 8.59 7.04 9.22
C ALA A 198 9.16 7.19 7.79
N VAL A 199 8.96 6.18 6.95
CA VAL A 199 9.38 6.18 5.55
C VAL A 199 8.21 6.43 4.60
N ILE A 200 7.00 6.02 4.99
CA ILE A 200 5.74 6.29 4.29
C ILE A 200 4.68 6.61 5.34
N GLU A 201 3.88 7.64 5.09
CA GLU A 201 2.68 7.96 5.86
C GLU A 201 1.51 8.14 4.89
N GLY A 202 0.29 7.93 5.36
CA GLY A 202 -0.89 8.15 4.53
C GLY A 202 -2.15 7.60 5.15
N GLU A 203 -3.18 7.48 4.32
CA GLU A 203 -4.49 7.02 4.74
C GLU A 203 -5.12 6.13 3.66
N ALA A 204 -5.81 5.08 4.09
CA ALA A 204 -6.64 4.25 3.24
C ALA A 204 -8.12 4.44 3.57
N VAL A 205 -8.98 4.21 2.59
CA VAL A 205 -10.37 3.84 2.84
C VAL A 205 -10.56 2.43 2.30
N VAL A 206 -11.10 1.55 3.14
CA VAL A 206 -11.35 0.15 2.80
C VAL A 206 -12.80 -0.22 3.05
N LEU A 207 -13.30 -1.19 2.30
CA LEU A 207 -14.51 -1.95 2.60
C LEU A 207 -14.08 -3.30 3.19
N ILE A 208 -14.73 -3.76 4.26
CA ILE A 208 -14.43 -5.05 4.90
C ILE A 208 -15.71 -5.87 4.99
N ASP A 209 -15.89 -6.81 4.05
CA ASP A 209 -17.05 -7.71 4.04
C ASP A 209 -16.83 -8.92 4.97
N GLU A 210 -17.92 -9.47 5.52
CA GLU A 210 -17.87 -10.82 6.10
C GLU A 210 -17.38 -11.81 5.02
N PRO A 211 -16.48 -12.75 5.38
CA PRO A 211 -16.06 -13.77 4.44
C PRO A 211 -17.28 -14.62 4.05
N PRO A 212 -17.35 -15.14 2.81
CA PRO A 212 -18.42 -16.06 2.42
C PRO A 212 -18.49 -17.22 3.42
N ALA A 213 -19.69 -17.60 3.84
CA ALA A 213 -19.86 -18.80 4.64
C ALA A 213 -19.29 -20.01 3.87
N ASP A 214 -18.52 -20.86 4.56
CA ASP A 214 -18.07 -22.13 3.99
C ASP A 214 -19.30 -23.01 3.72
N ASP A 215 -19.64 -23.21 2.44
CA ASP A 215 -20.65 -24.18 1.96
C ASP A 215 -20.16 -25.64 2.09
#